data_AF-A0A5P3XAY5-F1
#
_entry.id   AF-A0A5P3XAY5-F1
#
_cell.length_a   1.000
_cell.length_b   1.000
_cell.length_c   1.000
_cell.angle_alpha   90.00
_cell.angle_beta   90.00
_cell.angle_gamma   90.00
#
_symmetry.space_group_name_H-M   'P 1'
#
loop_
_entity.id
_entity.type
_entity.pdbx_description
1 polymer ?
#
loop_
_entity_poly.entity_id
_entity_poly.type
_entity_poly.pdbx_seq_one_letter_code
_entity_poly.pdbx_strand_id
1 'polypeptide(L)'
;MQVKYTRLKLRVLLVIILIGVFSIIGCSQDNKEQSEITLGEKVEKLLKYKGSNIGDNSAVGNISNYLLASDNLQGFELKTGEEPYEITLKYKGFEESHIIISTNETITLPFSDVMIKNSMVLFSLIKNVDIINLELDDGSTITYKKSELVDAYGDKYGKKLEKIIENKTSLENFLTGEV
;
A
#
# COMPACT_ATOMS: atom_id res chain seq x y z
N MET A 1 68.97 -7.59 -11.82
CA MET A 1 67.72 -7.84 -11.06
C MET A 1 66.83 -6.58 -11.00
N GLN A 2 66.58 -5.90 -12.12
CA GLN A 2 65.79 -4.65 -12.17
C GLN A 2 64.67 -4.71 -13.22
N VAL A 3 64.86 -5.48 -14.30
CA VAL A 3 63.90 -5.53 -15.44
C VAL A 3 62.59 -6.28 -15.12
N LYS A 4 62.64 -7.33 -14.28
CA LYS A 4 61.43 -8.09 -13.88
C LYS A 4 60.49 -7.26 -12.99
N TYR A 5 61.05 -6.41 -12.14
CA TYR A 5 60.31 -5.57 -11.20
C TYR A 5 59.49 -4.49 -11.92
N THR A 6 60.04 -3.93 -13.01
CA THR A 6 59.35 -2.93 -13.84
C THR A 6 58.17 -3.52 -14.61
N ARG A 7 58.31 -4.74 -15.15
CA ARG A 7 57.21 -5.42 -15.86
C ARG A 7 56.09 -5.88 -14.92
N LEU A 8 56.42 -6.25 -13.68
CA LEU A 8 55.44 -6.59 -12.65
C LEU A 8 54.67 -5.35 -12.18
N LYS A 9 55.36 -4.23 -11.94
CA LYS A 9 54.71 -2.94 -11.60
C LYS A 9 53.80 -2.42 -12.72
N LEU A 10 54.22 -2.54 -13.98
CA LEU A 10 53.41 -2.12 -15.13
C LEU A 10 52.13 -2.97 -15.28
N ARG A 11 52.21 -4.28 -15.04
CA ARG A 11 51.05 -5.18 -15.08
C ARG A 11 50.10 -4.94 -13.91
N VAL A 12 50.62 -4.70 -12.69
CA VAL A 12 49.80 -4.37 -11.51
C VAL A 12 49.13 -3.01 -11.68
N LEU A 13 49.83 -2.01 -12.23
CA LEU A 13 49.27 -0.69 -12.52
C LEU A 13 48.12 -0.77 -13.55
N LEU A 14 48.28 -1.56 -14.62
CA LEU A 14 47.25 -1.74 -15.65
C LEU A 14 45.97 -2.43 -15.10
N VAL A 15 46.11 -3.38 -14.17
CA VAL A 15 44.96 -4.05 -13.55
C VAL A 15 44.22 -3.13 -12.57
N ILE A 16 44.94 -2.28 -11.82
CA ILE A 16 44.33 -1.29 -10.91
C ILE A 16 43.55 -0.22 -11.70
N ILE A 17 44.06 0.21 -12.86
CA ILE A 17 43.37 1.17 -13.74
C ILE A 17 42.09 0.54 -14.31
N LEU A 18 42.11 -0.73 -14.71
CA LEU A 18 40.92 -1.42 -15.27
C LEU A 18 39.80 -1.61 -14.23
N ILE A 19 40.14 -1.80 -12.95
CA ILE A 19 39.17 -1.93 -11.85
C ILE A 19 38.53 -0.57 -11.51
N GLY A 20 39.22 0.55 -11.76
CA GLY A 20 38.71 1.91 -11.48
C GLY A 20 37.65 2.42 -12.46
N VAL A 21 37.43 1.77 -13.61
CA VAL A 21 36.46 2.23 -14.63
C VAL A 21 35.04 1.71 -14.38
N PHE A 22 34.85 0.73 -13.49
CA PHE A 22 33.53 0.16 -13.19
C PHE A 22 32.69 0.93 -12.16
N SER A 23 33.19 2.04 -11.60
CA SER A 23 32.51 2.78 -10.53
C SER A 23 31.71 4.00 -10.99
N ILE A 24 31.47 4.19 -12.29
CA ILE A 24 30.68 5.32 -12.78
C ILE A 24 29.54 4.87 -13.70
N ILE A 25 28.72 3.94 -13.22
CA ILE A 25 27.29 3.95 -13.57
C ILE A 25 26.60 4.56 -12.36
N GLY A 26 26.69 5.88 -12.26
CA GLY A 26 25.81 6.63 -11.39
C GLY A 26 24.40 6.46 -11.94
N CYS A 27 23.57 5.68 -11.25
CA CYS A 27 22.14 5.81 -11.40
C CYS A 27 21.81 7.27 -11.10
N SER A 28 21.36 8.01 -12.13
CA SER A 28 20.59 9.23 -11.91
C SER A 28 19.35 8.80 -11.13
N GLN A 29 19.37 8.98 -9.81
CA GLN A 29 18.11 9.16 -9.10
C GLN A 29 17.60 10.50 -9.59
N ASP A 30 16.80 10.45 -10.67
CA ASP A 30 15.80 11.47 -10.88
C ASP A 30 15.07 11.55 -9.55
N ASN A 31 15.33 12.64 -8.82
CA ASN A 31 14.50 13.06 -7.72
C ASN A 31 13.15 13.33 -8.37
N LYS A 32 12.35 12.27 -8.51
CA LYS A 32 10.92 12.40 -8.75
C LYS A 32 10.43 13.17 -7.55
N GLU A 33 10.25 14.46 -7.75
CA GLU A 33 9.29 15.24 -6.99
C GLU A 33 8.07 14.32 -6.84
N GLN A 34 7.87 13.80 -5.62
CA GLN A 34 6.89 12.76 -5.38
C GLN A 34 5.54 13.44 -5.56
N SER A 35 5.01 13.38 -6.78
CA SER A 35 3.67 13.84 -7.08
C SER A 35 2.75 13.08 -6.15
N GLU A 36 2.15 13.80 -5.21
CA GLU A 36 1.19 13.23 -4.28
C GLU A 36 0.07 12.60 -5.11
N ILE A 37 -0.13 11.29 -4.98
CA ILE A 37 -1.13 10.56 -5.77
C ILE A 37 -2.51 11.06 -5.36
N THR A 38 -3.28 11.54 -6.33
CA THR A 38 -4.65 11.99 -6.10
C THR A 38 -5.59 10.84 -5.74
N LEU A 39 -6.72 11.14 -5.09
CA LEU A 39 -7.76 10.16 -4.77
C LEU A 39 -8.22 9.41 -6.04
N GLY A 40 -8.45 10.12 -7.13
CA GLY A 40 -8.90 9.53 -8.38
C GLY A 40 -7.90 8.51 -8.95
N GLU A 41 -6.60 8.78 -8.84
CA GLU A 41 -5.56 7.82 -9.23
C GLU A 41 -5.52 6.61 -8.29
N LYS A 42 -5.65 6.80 -6.96
CA LYS A 42 -5.75 5.68 -6.01
C LYS A 42 -6.95 4.78 -6.34
N VAL A 43 -8.11 5.38 -6.59
CA VAL A 43 -9.35 4.65 -6.96
C VAL A 43 -9.17 3.83 -8.23
N GLU A 44 -8.60 4.41 -9.28
CA GLU A 44 -8.33 3.69 -10.53
C GLU A 44 -7.38 2.51 -10.33
N LYS A 45 -6.42 2.63 -9.42
CA LYS A 45 -5.51 1.53 -9.08
C LYS A 45 -6.22 0.44 -8.28
N LEU A 46 -7.02 0.81 -7.28
CA LEU A 46 -7.78 -0.13 -6.45
C LEU A 46 -8.76 -0.98 -7.27
N LEU A 47 -9.53 -0.35 -8.16
CA LEU A 47 -10.57 -1.04 -8.94
C LEU A 47 -10.03 -2.13 -9.87
N LYS A 48 -8.74 -2.10 -10.22
CA LYS A 48 -8.08 -3.16 -11.02
C LYS A 48 -8.03 -4.51 -10.30
N TYR A 49 -8.16 -4.51 -8.98
CA TYR A 49 -8.09 -5.71 -8.14
C TYR A 49 -9.46 -6.21 -7.68
N LYS A 50 -10.55 -5.74 -8.33
CA LYS A 50 -11.90 -6.25 -8.05
C LYS A 50 -11.93 -7.76 -8.25
N GLY A 51 -12.27 -8.49 -7.19
CA GLY A 51 -12.47 -9.92 -7.22
C GLY A 51 -11.19 -10.75 -7.03
N SER A 52 -10.12 -10.14 -6.51
CA SER A 52 -8.91 -10.83 -6.08
C SER A 52 -9.18 -11.86 -4.99
N ASN A 53 -8.26 -12.81 -4.83
CA ASN A 53 -8.25 -13.79 -3.75
C ASN A 53 -7.16 -13.39 -2.74
N ILE A 54 -7.39 -13.64 -1.45
CA ILE A 54 -6.40 -13.36 -0.40
C ILE A 54 -5.06 -14.10 -0.64
N GLY A 55 -5.07 -15.26 -1.30
CA GLY A 55 -3.87 -16.01 -1.65
C GLY A 55 -2.98 -15.32 -2.70
N ASP A 56 -3.48 -14.31 -3.41
CA ASP A 56 -2.67 -13.47 -4.30
C ASP A 56 -1.99 -12.36 -3.51
N ASN A 57 -0.83 -12.68 -2.93
CA ASN A 57 -0.04 -11.75 -2.12
C ASN A 57 0.33 -10.46 -2.87
N SER A 58 0.49 -10.55 -4.18
CA SER A 58 0.86 -9.43 -5.04
C SER A 58 -0.34 -8.50 -5.24
N ALA A 59 -1.54 -9.04 -5.42
CA ALA A 59 -2.76 -8.25 -5.44
C ALA A 59 -3.00 -7.58 -4.08
N VAL A 60 -2.90 -8.31 -2.96
CA VAL A 60 -3.13 -7.73 -1.62
C VAL A 60 -2.15 -6.60 -1.33
N GLY A 61 -0.86 -6.80 -1.58
CA GLY A 61 0.15 -5.75 -1.37
C GLY A 61 -0.11 -4.51 -2.22
N ASN A 62 -0.54 -4.66 -3.48
CA ASN A 62 -0.89 -3.52 -4.31
C ASN A 62 -2.14 -2.79 -3.82
N ILE A 63 -3.18 -3.52 -3.38
CA ILE A 63 -4.37 -2.91 -2.78
C ILE A 63 -3.95 -2.07 -1.56
N SER A 64 -3.17 -2.66 -0.66
CA SER A 64 -2.73 -1.99 0.58
C SER A 64 -1.96 -0.69 0.32
N ASN A 65 -1.12 -0.64 -0.73
CA ASN A 65 -0.38 0.57 -1.11
C ASN A 65 -1.27 1.74 -1.57
N TYR A 66 -2.49 1.45 -2.03
CA TYR A 66 -3.44 2.46 -2.53
C TYR A 66 -4.59 2.76 -1.57
N LEU A 67 -4.61 2.14 -0.39
CA LEU A 67 -5.57 2.49 0.68
C LEU A 67 -5.36 3.93 1.18
N LEU A 68 -6.34 4.40 1.95
CA LEU A 68 -6.20 5.66 2.69
C LEU A 68 -5.14 5.50 3.78
N ALA A 69 -4.41 6.57 4.09
CA ALA A 69 -3.27 6.56 5.03
C ALA A 69 -2.21 5.48 4.72
N SER A 70 -2.02 5.10 3.45
CA SER A 70 -1.02 4.08 3.08
C SER A 70 0.42 4.52 3.36
N ASP A 71 0.69 5.82 3.51
CA ASP A 71 2.00 6.33 3.94
C ASP A 71 2.33 5.96 5.41
N ASN A 72 1.31 5.64 6.21
CA ASN A 72 1.47 5.13 7.57
C ASN A 72 1.57 3.59 7.62
N LEU A 73 1.36 2.90 6.49
CA LEU A 73 1.42 1.44 6.44
C LEU A 73 2.88 0.96 6.50
N GLN A 74 3.18 0.10 7.46
CA GLN A 74 4.49 -0.51 7.64
C GLN A 74 4.61 -1.87 6.96
N GLY A 75 3.48 -2.55 6.74
CA GLY A 75 3.45 -3.85 6.08
C GLY A 75 2.11 -4.56 6.25
N PHE A 76 2.05 -5.80 5.78
CA PHE A 76 0.88 -6.66 5.94
C PHE A 76 1.27 -8.13 6.09
N GLU A 77 0.38 -8.92 6.68
CA GLU A 77 0.48 -10.37 6.81
C GLU A 77 -0.81 -11.02 6.34
N LEU A 78 -0.69 -12.26 5.86
CA LEU A 78 -1.82 -13.04 5.34
C LEU A 78 -1.88 -14.39 6.04
N LYS A 79 -3.04 -14.72 6.59
CA LYS A 79 -3.35 -16.07 7.08
C LYS A 79 -4.25 -16.76 6.07
N THR A 80 -3.67 -17.68 5.31
CA THR A 80 -4.35 -18.37 4.18
C THR A 80 -4.29 -19.89 4.27
N GLY A 81 -3.69 -20.45 5.32
CA GLY A 81 -3.54 -21.90 5.48
C GLY A 81 -4.83 -22.62 5.86
N GLU A 82 -5.71 -21.94 6.60
CA GLU A 82 -7.02 -22.44 7.01
C GLU A 82 -7.97 -21.27 7.30
N GLU A 83 -9.28 -21.52 7.21
CA GLU A 83 -10.30 -20.54 7.55
C GLU A 83 -10.40 -20.33 9.08
N PRO A 84 -10.77 -19.13 9.55
CA PRO A 84 -11.07 -17.93 8.75
C PRO A 84 -9.81 -17.34 8.12
N TYR A 85 -9.95 -16.82 6.90
CA TYR A 85 -8.86 -16.16 6.19
C TYR A 85 -8.71 -14.70 6.62
N GLU A 86 -7.47 -14.29 6.91
CA GLU A 86 -7.23 -13.02 7.60
C GLU A 86 -6.15 -12.19 6.90
N ILE A 87 -6.36 -10.87 6.85
CA ILE A 87 -5.35 -9.89 6.50
C ILE A 87 -5.04 -9.08 7.75
N THR A 88 -3.77 -8.98 8.12
CA THR A 88 -3.30 -8.02 9.13
C THR A 88 -2.57 -6.89 8.43
N LEU A 89 -3.02 -5.65 8.62
CA LEU A 89 -2.31 -4.45 8.19
C LEU A 89 -1.62 -3.82 9.40
N LYS A 90 -0.35 -3.45 9.25
CA LYS A 90 0.44 -2.84 10.31
C LYS A 90 0.59 -1.36 10.04
N TYR A 91 0.14 -0.51 10.96
CA TYR A 91 0.22 0.94 10.83
C TYR A 91 1.12 1.55 11.90
N LYS A 92 1.87 2.59 11.50
CA LYS A 92 2.39 3.58 12.43
C LYS A 92 1.22 4.42 12.97
N GLY A 93 1.24 4.82 14.24
CA GLY A 93 0.21 5.67 14.82
C GLY A 93 -0.01 6.98 14.05
N PHE A 94 -1.29 7.33 13.83
CA PHE A 94 -1.73 8.60 13.25
C PHE A 94 -3.14 8.94 13.76
N GLU A 95 -3.48 10.23 13.79
CA GLU A 95 -4.79 10.68 14.28
C GLU A 95 -5.80 10.87 13.15
N GLU A 96 -5.33 11.33 11.97
CA GLU A 96 -6.17 11.63 10.81
C GLU A 96 -5.40 11.40 9.49
N SER A 97 -6.15 11.22 8.40
CA SER A 97 -5.61 11.12 7.04
C SER A 97 -6.11 12.27 6.20
N HIS A 98 -5.20 12.92 5.48
CA HIS A 98 -5.53 13.89 4.45
C HIS A 98 -5.66 13.18 3.10
N ILE A 99 -6.70 13.50 2.35
CA ILE A 99 -6.98 12.91 1.05
C ILE A 99 -7.06 14.03 0.03
N ILE A 100 -6.10 14.06 -0.89
CA ILE A 100 -6.09 15.02 -1.99
C ILE A 100 -7.09 14.59 -3.05
N ILE A 101 -8.14 15.39 -3.24
CA ILE A 101 -9.12 15.19 -4.31
C ILE A 101 -8.60 15.85 -5.59
N SER A 102 -8.13 17.09 -5.48
CA SER A 102 -7.53 17.87 -6.57
C SER A 102 -6.52 18.87 -6.01
N THR A 103 -5.83 19.61 -6.88
CA THR A 103 -4.77 20.59 -6.50
C THR A 103 -5.19 21.59 -5.41
N ASN A 104 -6.48 21.90 -5.28
CA ASN A 104 -7.00 22.87 -4.31
C ASN A 104 -8.04 22.29 -3.35
N GLU A 105 -8.17 20.97 -3.30
CA GLU A 105 -9.22 20.31 -2.52
C GLU A 105 -8.65 19.10 -1.78
N THR A 106 -8.80 19.13 -0.46
CA THR A 106 -8.36 18.08 0.44
C THR A 106 -9.42 17.88 1.50
N ILE A 107 -9.70 16.62 1.83
CA ILE A 107 -10.55 16.26 2.95
C ILE A 107 -9.71 15.60 4.03
N THR A 108 -10.12 15.76 5.27
CA THR A 108 -9.49 15.12 6.42
C THR A 108 -10.47 14.12 7.02
N LEU A 109 -10.03 12.88 7.20
CA LEU A 109 -10.82 11.84 7.87
C LEU A 109 -10.14 11.43 9.17
N PRO A 110 -10.90 11.26 10.28
CA PRO A 110 -10.35 10.74 11.51
C PRO A 110 -9.92 9.29 11.33
N PHE A 111 -8.92 8.85 12.11
CA PHE A 111 -8.39 7.49 12.11
C PHE A 111 -9.47 6.40 12.04
N SER A 112 -10.53 6.51 12.85
CA SER A 112 -11.61 5.51 12.88
C SER A 112 -12.31 5.36 11.53
N ASP A 113 -12.63 6.46 10.85
CA ASP A 113 -13.33 6.43 9.56
C ASP A 113 -12.40 5.88 8.46
N VAL A 114 -11.10 6.22 8.51
CA VAL A 114 -10.08 5.66 7.61
C VAL A 114 -10.01 4.13 7.76
N MET A 115 -9.93 3.62 8.99
CA MET A 115 -9.83 2.19 9.28
C MET A 115 -11.07 1.41 8.84
N ILE A 116 -12.26 1.94 9.11
CA ILE A 116 -13.53 1.33 8.67
C ILE A 116 -13.60 1.30 7.14
N LYS A 117 -13.34 2.43 6.48
CA LYS A 117 -13.40 2.54 5.01
C LYS A 117 -12.39 1.61 4.33
N ASN A 118 -11.14 1.59 4.80
CA ASN A 118 -10.11 0.68 4.28
C ASN A 118 -10.54 -0.79 4.42
N SER A 119 -11.11 -1.17 5.57
CA SER A 119 -11.57 -2.54 5.82
C SER A 119 -12.74 -2.92 4.91
N MET A 120 -13.72 -2.03 4.74
CA MET A 120 -14.83 -2.26 3.80
C MET A 120 -14.34 -2.38 2.36
N VAL A 121 -13.39 -1.54 1.92
CA VAL A 121 -12.77 -1.63 0.58
C VAL A 121 -12.06 -2.97 0.39
N LEU A 122 -11.31 -3.45 1.39
CA LEU A 122 -10.67 -4.76 1.34
C LEU A 122 -11.71 -5.89 1.22
N PHE A 123 -12.76 -5.86 2.05
CA PHE A 123 -13.86 -6.84 1.97
C PHE A 123 -14.64 -6.80 0.65
N SER A 124 -14.68 -5.64 -0.01
CA SER A 124 -15.28 -5.46 -1.33
C SER A 124 -14.39 -6.01 -2.45
N LEU A 125 -13.08 -5.74 -2.43
CA LEU A 125 -12.16 -6.12 -3.49
C LEU A 125 -11.73 -7.59 -3.41
N ILE A 126 -11.57 -8.13 -2.21
CA ILE A 126 -11.02 -9.47 -1.95
C ILE A 126 -12.16 -10.42 -1.56
N LYS A 127 -12.39 -11.45 -2.37
CA LYS A 127 -13.61 -12.28 -2.28
C LYS A 127 -13.72 -13.09 -0.99
N ASN A 128 -12.61 -13.65 -0.55
CA ASN A 128 -12.56 -14.69 0.47
C ASN A 128 -11.77 -14.25 1.71
N VAL A 129 -11.74 -12.95 2.02
CA VAL A 129 -11.23 -12.49 3.31
C VAL A 129 -12.38 -12.39 4.31
N ASP A 130 -12.20 -13.00 5.47
CA ASP A 130 -13.21 -13.06 6.54
C ASP A 130 -12.95 -12.01 7.62
N ILE A 131 -11.67 -11.73 7.88
CA ILE A 131 -11.22 -10.87 8.97
C ILE A 131 -10.13 -9.91 8.48
N ILE A 132 -10.27 -8.64 8.85
CA ILE A 132 -9.22 -7.62 8.74
C ILE A 132 -8.76 -7.26 10.16
N ASN A 133 -7.47 -7.37 10.42
CA ASN A 133 -6.82 -6.92 11.64
C ASN A 133 -5.99 -5.67 11.33
N LEU A 134 -6.03 -4.71 12.23
CA LEU A 134 -5.27 -3.46 12.16
C LEU A 134 -4.36 -3.40 13.39
N GLU A 135 -3.09 -3.70 13.19
CA GLU A 135 -2.06 -3.71 14.23
C GLU A 135 -1.42 -2.32 14.29
N LEU A 136 -1.43 -1.71 15.47
CA LEU A 136 -0.82 -0.42 15.73
C LEU A 136 0.56 -0.59 16.39
N ASP A 137 1.40 0.42 16.28
CA ASP A 137 2.77 0.41 16.81
C ASP A 137 2.84 0.36 18.35
N ASP A 138 1.75 0.69 19.05
CA ASP A 138 1.59 0.48 20.48
C ASP A 138 1.24 -0.97 20.88
N GLY A 139 1.14 -1.87 19.89
CA GLY A 139 0.81 -3.28 20.07
C GLY A 139 -0.69 -3.57 20.19
N SER A 140 -1.55 -2.55 20.11
CA SER A 140 -3.00 -2.77 20.06
C SER A 140 -3.43 -3.31 18.70
N THR A 141 -4.55 -4.05 18.68
CA THR A 141 -5.13 -4.59 17.44
C THR A 141 -6.61 -4.31 17.40
N ILE A 142 -7.08 -3.73 16.29
CA ILE A 142 -8.50 -3.57 15.98
C ILE A 142 -8.88 -4.64 14.98
N THR A 143 -9.86 -5.46 15.32
CA THR A 143 -10.33 -6.55 14.46
C THR A 143 -11.71 -6.25 13.90
N TYR A 144 -11.85 -6.38 12.59
CA TYR A 144 -13.13 -6.31 11.89
C TYR A 144 -13.42 -7.64 11.22
N LYS A 145 -14.55 -8.25 11.57
CA LYS A 145 -15.13 -9.36 10.80
C LYS A 145 -16.10 -8.81 9.77
N LYS A 146 -16.13 -9.42 8.59
CA LYS A 146 -16.92 -8.92 7.45
C LYS A 146 -18.39 -8.65 7.80
N SER A 147 -19.07 -9.63 8.42
CA SER A 147 -20.49 -9.49 8.78
C SER A 147 -20.73 -8.44 9.87
N GLU A 148 -19.92 -8.48 10.94
CA GLU A 148 -20.05 -7.55 12.06
C GLU A 148 -19.82 -6.10 11.62
N LEU A 149 -18.87 -5.86 10.73
CA LEU A 149 -18.59 -4.54 10.18
C LEU A 149 -19.74 -4.02 9.32
N VAL A 150 -20.29 -4.86 8.44
CA VAL A 150 -21.44 -4.50 7.59
C VAL A 150 -22.69 -4.25 8.43
N ASP A 151 -22.90 -5.03 9.49
CA ASP A 151 -24.04 -4.84 10.39
C ASP A 151 -23.91 -3.53 11.19
N ALA A 152 -22.71 -3.22 11.68
CA ALA A 152 -22.47 -2.01 12.47
C ALA A 152 -22.49 -0.72 11.65
N TYR A 153 -21.99 -0.75 10.41
CA TYR A 153 -21.76 0.47 9.62
C TYR A 153 -22.50 0.51 8.28
N GLY A 154 -23.24 -0.53 7.92
CA GLY A 154 -23.93 -0.62 6.64
C GLY A 154 -25.04 0.42 6.44
N ASP A 155 -25.62 0.96 7.51
CA ASP A 155 -26.58 2.08 7.42
C ASP A 155 -25.86 3.40 7.07
N LYS A 156 -24.61 3.59 7.51
CA LYS A 156 -23.80 4.78 7.22
C LYS A 156 -23.11 4.70 5.86
N TYR A 157 -22.57 3.53 5.50
CA TYR A 157 -21.68 3.37 4.35
C TYR A 157 -22.20 2.41 3.28
N GLY A 158 -23.38 1.83 3.48
CA GLY A 158 -24.01 0.89 2.56
C GLY A 158 -23.80 -0.57 2.93
N LYS A 159 -24.89 -1.35 2.89
CA LYS A 159 -24.91 -2.79 3.23
C LYS A 159 -24.34 -3.70 2.15
N LYS A 160 -24.25 -3.21 0.90
CA LYS A 160 -23.80 -4.00 -0.26
C LYS A 160 -22.37 -3.60 -0.61
N LEU A 161 -21.41 -4.39 -0.17
CA LEU A 161 -19.99 -4.13 -0.38
C LEU A 161 -19.63 -4.05 -1.88
N GLU A 162 -20.35 -4.74 -2.75
CA GLU A 162 -20.14 -4.69 -4.20
C GLU A 162 -20.48 -3.32 -4.80
N LYS A 163 -21.35 -2.55 -4.13
CA LYS A 163 -21.72 -1.19 -4.55
C LYS A 163 -20.62 -0.18 -4.29
N ILE A 164 -19.80 -0.39 -3.25
CA ILE A 164 -18.64 0.46 -2.94
C ILE A 164 -17.68 0.52 -4.13
N ILE A 165 -17.47 -0.62 -4.79
CA ILE A 165 -16.50 -0.75 -5.88
C ILE A 165 -17.18 -0.86 -7.26
N GLU A 166 -18.45 -0.47 -7.41
CA GLU A 166 -19.21 -0.64 -8.66
C GLU A 166 -18.50 0.03 -9.84
N ASN A 167 -18.07 1.27 -9.66
CA ASN A 167 -17.31 2.07 -10.61
C ASN A 167 -16.45 3.11 -9.86
N LYS A 168 -15.71 3.93 -10.62
CA LYS A 168 -14.82 4.97 -10.09
C LYS A 168 -15.56 5.93 -9.15
N THR A 169 -16.65 6.53 -9.61
CA THR A 169 -17.44 7.49 -8.84
C THR A 169 -17.99 6.88 -7.55
N SER A 170 -18.50 5.64 -7.59
CA SER A 170 -18.99 4.95 -6.39
C SER A 170 -17.90 4.80 -5.31
N LEU A 171 -16.67 4.45 -5.72
CA LEU A 171 -15.57 4.30 -4.77
C LEU A 171 -15.03 5.66 -4.29
N GLU A 172 -14.95 6.66 -5.17
CA GLU A 172 -14.57 8.04 -4.79
C GLU A 172 -15.54 8.58 -3.74
N ASN A 173 -16.84 8.57 -4.00
CA ASN A 173 -17.89 9.03 -3.09
C ASN A 173 -17.85 8.30 -1.75
N PHE A 174 -17.68 6.97 -1.78
CA PHE A 174 -17.53 6.18 -0.57
C PHE A 174 -16.32 6.63 0.26
N LEU A 175 -15.17 6.89 -0.38
CA LEU A 175 -13.96 7.31 0.30
C LEU A 175 -14.07 8.75 0.82
N THR A 176 -14.72 9.66 0.09
CA THR A 176 -14.91 11.05 0.52
C THR A 176 -16.01 11.26 1.56
N GLY A 177 -16.95 10.32 1.68
CA GLY A 177 -18.10 10.48 2.58
C GLY A 177 -19.28 11.23 1.95
N GLU A 178 -19.25 11.41 0.63
CA GLU A 178 -20.41 11.85 -0.16
C GLU A 178 -21.34 10.65 -0.42
N VAL A 179 -22.02 10.17 0.63
CA VAL A 179 -22.96 9.04 0.55
C VAL A 179 -24.39 9.54 0.43
#